data_AF-A0A1J5WIR5-F1
#
_entry.id   AF-A0A1J5WIR5-F1
#
_cell.length_a   1.000
_cell.length_b   1.000
_cell.length_c   1.000
_cell.angle_alpha   90.00
_cell.angle_beta   90.00
_cell.angle_gamma   90.00
#
_symmetry.space_group_name_H-M   'P 1'
#
loop_
_entity.id
_entity.type
_entity.pdbx_description
1 polymer ?
#
loop_
_entity_poly.entity_id
_entity_poly.type
_entity_poly.pdbx_seq_one_letter_code
_entity_poly.pdbx_strand_id
1 'polypeptide(L)'
;MTEIKNISFQLHEYSYFVLDKEKIYIVPASPYRQIKKELQNYLRERVKKLQEKRPPEAIEKNTHCSLCGKQQGEGDALLFPLCRKEHSFGCYECTASVFEKGGSPEIECTEKSCKDSLFAAEEYQNGIEECSRTNKQNESGRSFQQPDTKKHCSIFERLIQQPSKTEKIVLKPQVTSKVSVIREKTVVLLRNVAISDRLFLLLLKKTDLHVREDIGVFGHRDNENCIEEIDRAVYRPASFSLGETLSPNIDRIPPRSIVCACREIFLHKNSSLNLLLKLETQENNEVEDIELVAFGCSQMEEIMREDSKSICIGKIKRMKLTGYAIYVLPKLAICEENEMESFTMNAELPMEVFSLRGLTKTIISNSDIWERPARRLHHEHHDKSGDKTAPAQHPRFSIGRTKNMKVSCYAIHFLSFLKLHGENEMEGFAMYASSSKQIIHLTRKEDILFDVGRVKNVFLEDYAVKTLPDLRFHEENTMESIVLQVSLRSHYFGLLLKEKGSVEIGRVKKVVIKRYREKIEDVLKYVLVNEEGNTIESFGAGCDARAQSRTGWNSAE
;
A
#
# COMPACT_ATOMS: atom_id res chain seq x y z
N MET A 1 5.32 -5.93 -2.02
CA MET A 1 5.03 -7.38 -2.11
C MET A 1 5.57 -8.07 -0.87
N THR A 2 4.78 -8.08 0.20
CA THR A 2 5.08 -8.81 1.42
C THR A 2 4.29 -10.11 1.34
N GLU A 3 4.95 -11.18 0.87
CA GLU A 3 4.44 -12.54 1.11
C GLU A 3 4.16 -12.69 2.61
N ILE A 4 3.05 -13.35 2.95
CA ILE A 4 2.56 -13.51 4.32
C ILE A 4 3.63 -14.29 5.13
N LYS A 5 4.53 -13.57 5.79
CA LYS A 5 5.87 -14.01 6.28
C LYS A 5 5.90 -14.69 7.65
N ASN A 6 4.80 -15.27 8.09
CA ASN A 6 4.58 -15.93 9.38
C ASN A 6 3.36 -16.83 9.14
N ILE A 7 3.39 -18.04 9.64
CA ILE A 7 2.42 -19.07 9.23
C ILE A 7 2.02 -19.95 10.42
N SER A 8 2.34 -19.52 11.65
CA SER A 8 1.66 -19.94 12.87
C SER A 8 0.98 -18.73 13.52
N PHE A 9 -0.33 -18.82 13.77
CA PHE A 9 -1.11 -17.79 14.48
C PHE A 9 -1.86 -18.39 15.65
N GLN A 10 -1.93 -17.68 16.76
CA GLN A 10 -2.72 -18.09 17.89
C GLN A 10 -4.21 -17.85 17.62
N LEU A 11 -5.01 -18.91 17.51
CA LEU A 11 -6.46 -18.88 17.23
C LEU A 11 -7.20 -18.18 18.39
N HIS A 12 -6.88 -18.61 19.60
CA HIS A 12 -7.53 -18.33 20.87
C HIS A 12 -6.66 -19.03 21.95
N GLU A 13 -6.81 -18.75 23.24
CA GLU A 13 -6.04 -19.28 24.39
C GLU A 13 -5.73 -20.81 24.39
N TYR A 14 -6.40 -21.59 23.53
CA TYR A 14 -6.36 -23.05 23.44
C TYR A 14 -6.15 -23.64 22.03
N SER A 15 -5.81 -22.88 20.97
CA SER A 15 -5.48 -23.47 19.64
C SER A 15 -4.59 -22.57 18.75
N TYR A 16 -3.94 -23.16 17.74
CA TYR A 16 -3.05 -22.51 16.78
C TYR A 16 -3.48 -22.81 15.33
N PHE A 17 -3.53 -21.80 14.47
CA PHE A 17 -3.50 -21.98 13.03
C PHE A 17 -2.07 -22.22 12.59
N VAL A 18 -1.88 -23.26 11.80
CA VAL A 18 -0.59 -23.62 11.26
C VAL A 18 -0.77 -23.78 9.77
N LEU A 19 0.00 -23.03 9.01
CA LEU A 19 -0.07 -23.05 7.57
C LEU A 19 1.04 -23.90 6.99
N ASP A 20 0.59 -24.77 6.10
CA ASP A 20 1.41 -25.53 5.17
C ASP A 20 1.18 -24.96 3.76
N LYS A 21 1.99 -25.37 2.77
CA LYS A 21 1.99 -24.81 1.42
C LYS A 21 0.57 -24.70 0.84
N GLU A 22 -0.28 -25.69 1.06
CA GLU A 22 -1.65 -25.74 0.52
C GLU A 22 -2.77 -25.83 1.57
N LYS A 23 -2.43 -25.92 2.86
CA LYS A 23 -3.41 -26.26 3.92
C LYS A 23 -3.26 -25.35 5.13
N ILE A 24 -4.35 -25.17 5.86
CA ILE A 24 -4.34 -24.54 7.18
C ILE A 24 -4.80 -25.60 8.19
N TYR A 25 -3.95 -25.94 9.14
CA TYR A 25 -4.25 -26.81 10.26
C TYR A 25 -4.69 -25.97 11.45
N ILE A 26 -5.79 -26.35 12.09
CA ILE A 26 -6.20 -25.83 13.39
C ILE A 26 -5.78 -26.88 14.41
N VAL A 27 -4.85 -26.54 15.29
CA VAL A 27 -4.24 -27.46 16.26
C VAL A 27 -4.56 -27.01 17.68
N PRO A 28 -5.00 -27.88 18.61
CA PRO A 28 -5.15 -27.53 20.02
C PRO A 28 -3.82 -27.07 20.66
N ALA A 29 -3.87 -26.08 21.55
CA ALA A 29 -2.69 -25.45 22.14
C ALA A 29 -1.95 -26.36 23.11
N SER A 30 -2.62 -27.30 23.79
CA SER A 30 -1.97 -28.18 24.76
C SER A 30 -0.91 -29.08 24.08
N PRO A 31 -1.24 -29.86 23.04
CA PRO A 31 -0.24 -30.60 22.26
C PRO A 31 0.86 -29.72 21.67
N TYR A 32 0.50 -28.53 21.14
CA TYR A 32 1.48 -27.62 20.57
C TYR A 32 2.46 -27.05 21.60
N ARG A 33 1.96 -26.58 22.76
CA ARG A 33 2.80 -26.09 23.87
C ARG A 33 3.70 -27.19 24.42
N GLN A 34 3.21 -28.43 24.49
CA GLN A 34 4.02 -29.56 24.91
C GLN A 34 5.17 -29.81 23.94
N ILE A 35 4.90 -29.89 22.64
CA ILE A 35 5.94 -30.09 21.63
C ILE A 35 6.92 -28.91 21.60
N LYS A 36 6.43 -27.67 21.76
CA LYS A 36 7.27 -26.47 21.88
C LYS A 36 8.25 -26.59 23.05
N LYS A 37 7.78 -27.03 24.22
CA LYS A 37 8.62 -27.27 25.41
C LYS A 37 9.62 -28.40 25.21
N GLU A 38 9.19 -29.53 24.65
CA GLU A 38 10.07 -30.68 24.36
C GLU A 38 11.20 -30.28 23.39
N LEU A 39 10.86 -29.55 22.33
CA LEU A 39 11.83 -29.04 21.36
C LEU A 39 12.80 -28.04 21.99
N GLN A 40 12.30 -27.10 22.81
CA GLN A 40 13.17 -26.20 23.56
C GLN A 40 14.14 -26.98 24.46
N ASN A 41 13.68 -28.02 25.14
CA ASN A 41 14.54 -28.84 26.00
C ASN A 41 15.58 -29.61 25.19
N TYR A 42 15.20 -30.21 24.06
CA TYR A 42 16.15 -30.85 23.14
C TYR A 42 17.23 -29.88 22.68
N LEU A 43 16.85 -28.68 22.24
CA LEU A 43 17.80 -27.66 21.78
C LEU A 43 18.71 -27.20 22.93
N ARG A 44 18.19 -27.05 24.17
CA ARG A 44 19.00 -26.75 25.36
C ARG A 44 20.03 -27.83 25.63
N GLU A 45 19.63 -29.10 25.62
CA GLU A 45 20.55 -30.22 25.81
C GLU A 45 21.59 -30.31 24.70
N ARG A 46 21.19 -30.04 23.46
CA ARG A 46 22.08 -30.04 22.32
C ARG A 46 23.15 -28.95 22.44
N VAL A 47 22.76 -27.74 22.83
CA VAL A 47 23.69 -26.63 23.11
C VAL A 47 24.68 -27.02 24.20
N LYS A 48 24.23 -27.63 25.31
CA LYS A 48 25.13 -28.12 26.37
C LYS A 48 26.15 -29.14 25.85
N LYS A 49 25.70 -30.14 25.08
CA LYS A 49 26.59 -31.16 24.48
C LYS A 49 27.60 -30.58 23.49
N LEU A 50 27.26 -29.49 22.80
CA LEU A 50 28.18 -28.79 21.91
C LEU A 50 29.22 -27.99 22.72
N GLN A 51 28.79 -27.34 23.79
CA GLN A 51 29.66 -26.62 24.72
C GLN A 51 30.65 -27.53 25.47
N GLU A 52 30.23 -28.73 25.86
CA GLU A 52 31.12 -29.72 26.52
C GLU A 52 32.26 -30.22 25.62
N LYS A 53 32.10 -30.11 24.29
CA LYS A 53 33.11 -30.51 23.30
C LYS A 53 34.06 -29.37 22.90
N ARG A 54 33.89 -28.18 23.47
CA ARG A 54 34.71 -27.00 23.14
C ARG A 54 36.05 -27.06 23.88
N PRO A 55 37.17 -26.69 23.22
CA PRO A 55 38.40 -26.38 23.95
C PRO A 55 38.18 -25.14 24.85
N PRO A 56 38.85 -25.06 26.02
CA PRO A 56 38.61 -24.00 27.02
C PRO A 56 38.82 -22.56 26.51
N GLU A 57 39.54 -22.38 25.40
CA GLU A 57 40.04 -21.09 24.91
C GLU A 57 39.06 -20.34 23.97
N ALA A 58 37.85 -20.87 23.75
CA ALA A 58 36.86 -20.29 22.82
C ALA A 58 35.63 -19.69 23.51
N ILE A 59 35.80 -19.03 24.65
CA ILE A 59 34.70 -18.37 25.37
C ILE A 59 34.97 -16.87 25.36
N GLU A 60 34.48 -16.14 24.35
CA GLU A 60 34.15 -14.72 24.57
C GLU A 60 33.37 -13.99 23.47
N LYS A 61 33.08 -14.56 22.29
CA LYS A 61 32.62 -13.71 21.17
C LYS A 61 31.13 -13.61 20.84
N ASN A 62 30.22 -14.42 21.38
CA ASN A 62 28.84 -14.37 20.88
C ASN A 62 27.79 -14.46 21.98
N THR A 63 27.49 -13.32 22.60
CA THR A 63 26.47 -13.16 23.66
C THR A 63 25.13 -12.66 23.15
N HIS A 64 24.91 -12.51 21.84
CA HIS A 64 23.67 -11.95 21.30
C HIS A 64 23.14 -12.74 20.10
N CYS A 65 21.82 -12.64 19.89
CA CYS A 65 21.17 -13.16 18.70
C CYS A 65 21.51 -12.30 17.48
N SER A 66 22.00 -12.92 16.40
CA SER A 66 22.31 -12.24 15.13
C SER A 66 21.09 -11.69 14.39
N LEU A 67 19.88 -12.09 14.77
CA LEU A 67 18.62 -11.71 14.12
C LEU A 67 17.88 -10.58 14.85
N CYS A 68 17.88 -10.59 16.19
CA CYS A 68 17.13 -9.62 16.99
C CYS A 68 17.98 -8.85 18.01
N GLY A 69 19.27 -9.15 18.14
CA GLY A 69 20.18 -8.46 19.07
C GLY A 69 20.01 -8.84 20.56
N LYS A 70 19.01 -9.65 20.93
CA LYS A 70 18.78 -10.09 22.32
C LYS A 70 20.03 -10.75 22.91
N GLN A 71 20.41 -10.36 24.14
CA GLN A 71 21.56 -10.94 24.82
C GLN A 71 21.23 -12.29 25.50
N GLN A 72 22.24 -13.12 25.68
CA GLN A 72 22.14 -14.36 26.44
C GLN A 72 21.82 -14.05 27.90
N GLY A 73 20.69 -14.54 28.42
CA GLY A 73 20.21 -14.28 29.78
C GLY A 73 19.19 -13.13 29.90
N GLU A 74 18.88 -12.44 28.80
CA GLU A 74 17.80 -11.46 28.74
C GLU A 74 16.45 -12.17 28.50
N GLY A 75 15.75 -12.50 29.60
CA GLY A 75 14.67 -13.49 29.60
C GLY A 75 15.22 -14.91 29.44
N ASP A 76 14.37 -15.93 29.31
CA ASP A 76 14.77 -17.34 29.08
C ASP A 76 15.40 -17.57 27.68
N ALA A 77 16.11 -16.59 27.13
CA ALA A 77 16.67 -16.56 25.78
C ALA A 77 17.83 -17.55 25.62
N LEU A 78 17.49 -18.75 25.12
CA LEU A 78 18.46 -19.73 24.64
C LEU A 78 19.00 -19.30 23.27
N LEU A 79 20.33 -19.10 23.18
CA LEU A 79 21.03 -18.87 21.91
C LEU A 79 21.52 -20.20 21.32
N PHE A 80 21.06 -20.52 20.11
CA PHE A 80 21.41 -21.73 19.38
C PHE A 80 22.38 -21.40 18.22
N PRO A 81 23.48 -22.15 18.05
CA PRO A 81 24.45 -21.91 16.99
C PRO A 81 23.86 -22.14 15.60
N LEU A 82 24.12 -21.21 14.67
CA LEU A 82 23.62 -21.28 13.30
C LEU A 82 24.49 -22.17 12.38
N CYS A 83 25.74 -22.40 12.76
CA CYS A 83 26.69 -23.28 12.07
C CYS A 83 27.50 -24.11 13.07
N ARG A 84 28.11 -25.22 12.64
CA ARG A 84 28.97 -26.10 13.47
C ARG A 84 30.20 -25.40 14.02
N LYS A 85 30.66 -24.36 13.33
CA LYS A 85 31.77 -23.49 13.77
C LYS A 85 31.32 -22.37 14.70
N GLU A 86 30.01 -22.25 14.95
CA GLU A 86 29.40 -21.36 15.94
C GLU A 86 29.77 -19.87 15.75
N HIS A 87 29.97 -19.44 14.50
CA HIS A 87 30.29 -18.03 14.23
C HIS A 87 29.12 -17.08 14.52
N SER A 88 27.88 -17.58 14.52
CA SER A 88 26.67 -16.80 14.80
C SER A 88 25.62 -17.64 15.51
N PHE A 89 24.72 -16.97 16.23
CA PHE A 89 23.73 -17.59 17.09
C PHE A 89 22.35 -16.95 16.88
N GLY A 90 21.30 -17.77 16.88
CA GLY A 90 19.91 -17.33 16.86
C GLY A 90 19.21 -17.64 18.18
N CYS A 91 18.38 -16.75 18.70
CA CYS A 91 17.52 -17.09 19.84
C CYS A 91 16.41 -18.04 19.40
N TYR A 92 15.88 -18.83 20.33
CA TYR A 92 14.78 -19.79 20.04
C TYR A 92 13.60 -19.14 19.31
N GLU A 93 13.17 -17.94 19.70
CA GLU A 93 12.05 -17.26 19.04
C GLU A 93 12.35 -16.95 17.57
N CYS A 94 13.55 -16.42 17.27
CA CYS A 94 13.93 -16.12 15.90
C CYS A 94 14.14 -17.39 15.06
N THR A 95 14.75 -18.44 15.63
CA THR A 95 14.96 -19.70 14.91
C THR A 95 13.65 -20.47 14.72
N ALA A 96 12.82 -20.61 15.76
CA ALA A 96 11.50 -21.22 15.66
C ALA A 96 10.59 -20.45 14.70
N SER A 97 10.65 -19.11 14.69
CA SER A 97 9.88 -18.33 13.72
C SER A 97 10.22 -18.73 12.28
N VAL A 98 11.47 -19.06 11.95
CA VAL A 98 11.84 -19.44 10.59
C VAL A 98 11.48 -20.90 10.28
N PHE A 99 11.70 -21.82 11.22
CA PHE A 99 11.44 -23.24 10.97
C PHE A 99 9.95 -23.61 11.05
N GLU A 100 9.15 -22.87 11.82
CA GLU A 100 7.69 -22.97 11.78
C GLU A 100 7.06 -22.33 10.52
N LYS A 101 7.86 -21.64 9.69
CA LYS A 101 7.43 -21.06 8.40
C LYS A 101 7.51 -21.98 7.18
N GLY A 102 7.76 -23.29 7.34
CA GLY A 102 7.78 -24.23 6.20
C GLY A 102 8.64 -23.77 5.00
N GLY A 103 9.61 -22.88 5.25
CA GLY A 103 10.41 -22.16 4.26
C GLY A 103 11.82 -22.69 4.20
N SER A 104 12.50 -22.38 3.10
CA SER A 104 13.90 -22.71 2.81
C SER A 104 14.87 -22.25 3.92
N PRO A 105 16.08 -22.85 3.99
CA PRO A 105 17.10 -22.54 4.99
C PRO A 105 17.68 -21.12 4.78
N GLU A 106 16.95 -20.09 5.21
CA GLU A 106 17.36 -18.67 5.09
C GLU A 106 18.08 -18.13 6.34
N ILE A 107 18.13 -18.90 7.44
CA ILE A 107 19.01 -18.55 8.56
C ILE A 107 20.42 -19.01 8.22
N GLU A 108 21.15 -18.15 7.52
CA GLU A 108 22.55 -18.37 7.22
C GLU A 108 23.44 -17.80 8.31
N CYS A 109 24.62 -18.40 8.43
CA CYS A 109 25.67 -17.88 9.27
C CYS A 109 26.14 -16.51 8.74
N THR A 110 26.21 -15.49 9.60
CA THR A 110 26.59 -14.12 9.20
C THR A 110 28.03 -14.01 8.66
N GLU A 111 28.86 -15.00 8.94
CA GLU A 111 30.21 -15.13 8.42
C GLU A 111 30.21 -15.56 6.94
N LYS A 112 30.59 -14.63 6.04
CA LYS A 112 30.54 -14.80 4.57
C LYS A 112 31.35 -15.98 4.03
N SER A 113 32.33 -16.45 4.79
CA SER A 113 33.20 -17.57 4.43
C SER A 113 32.67 -18.93 4.91
N CYS A 114 31.57 -18.96 5.68
CA CYS A 114 31.01 -20.16 6.26
C CYS A 114 30.07 -20.87 5.29
N LYS A 115 30.44 -22.08 4.85
CA LYS A 115 29.61 -22.92 3.96
C LYS A 115 28.59 -23.78 4.70
N ASP A 116 28.46 -23.60 6.00
CA ASP A 116 27.65 -24.46 6.89
C ASP A 116 26.36 -23.74 7.27
N SER A 117 25.49 -23.56 6.28
CA SER A 117 24.21 -22.86 6.40
C SER A 117 23.04 -23.77 6.80
N LEU A 118 23.22 -25.09 6.74
CA LEU A 118 22.15 -26.06 7.00
C LEU A 118 22.11 -26.56 8.44
N PHE A 119 23.18 -26.37 9.22
CA PHE A 119 23.32 -26.96 10.55
C PHE A 119 22.16 -26.64 11.50
N ALA A 120 21.75 -25.37 11.61
CA ALA A 120 20.61 -25.02 12.47
C ALA A 120 19.30 -25.67 12.00
N ALA A 121 19.10 -25.79 10.69
CA ALA A 121 17.93 -26.44 10.12
C ALA A 121 17.95 -27.95 10.40
N GLU A 122 19.09 -28.61 10.20
CA GLU A 122 19.29 -30.03 10.48
C GLU A 122 19.07 -30.35 11.97
N GLU A 123 19.63 -29.55 12.88
CA GLU A 123 19.49 -29.78 14.32
C GLU A 123 18.07 -29.52 14.83
N TYR A 124 17.38 -28.51 14.28
CA TYR A 124 15.98 -28.27 14.57
C TYR A 124 15.14 -29.47 14.08
N GLN A 125 15.39 -29.96 12.87
CA GLN A 125 14.73 -31.15 12.31
C GLN A 125 14.98 -32.40 13.16
N ASN A 126 16.21 -32.62 13.60
CA ASN A 126 16.57 -33.72 14.51
C ASN A 126 15.84 -33.62 15.85
N GLY A 127 15.67 -32.41 16.39
CA GLY A 127 14.90 -32.19 17.60
C GLY A 127 13.44 -32.57 17.45
N ILE A 128 12.84 -32.26 16.29
CA ILE A 128 11.47 -32.69 15.96
C ILE A 128 11.39 -34.22 15.90
N GLU A 129 12.35 -34.88 15.26
CA GLU A 129 12.41 -36.34 15.20
C GLU A 129 12.60 -37.00 16.57
N GLU A 130 13.40 -36.39 17.44
CA GLU A 130 13.66 -36.94 18.77
C GLU A 130 12.45 -36.80 19.70
N CYS A 131 11.79 -35.64 19.69
CA CYS A 131 10.47 -35.47 20.32
C CYS A 131 9.43 -36.46 19.74
N SER A 132 9.69 -36.98 18.53
CA SER A 132 8.90 -38.01 17.87
C SER A 132 9.15 -39.44 18.34
N ARG A 133 10.35 -39.75 18.84
CA ARG A 133 10.72 -41.08 19.33
C ARG A 133 10.29 -41.30 20.79
N THR A 134 10.50 -40.31 21.66
CA THR A 134 10.19 -40.39 23.10
C THR A 134 8.70 -40.59 23.39
N ASN A 135 7.82 -39.96 22.61
CA ASN A 135 6.37 -40.07 22.79
C ASN A 135 5.76 -41.38 22.21
N LYS A 136 6.48 -42.17 21.38
CA LYS A 136 6.02 -43.48 20.87
C LYS A 136 6.25 -44.64 21.84
N GLN A 137 7.14 -44.50 22.82
CA GLN A 137 7.37 -45.54 23.83
C GLN A 137 6.24 -45.62 24.87
N ASN A 138 5.33 -44.63 24.91
CA ASN A 138 4.20 -44.58 25.84
C ASN A 138 2.87 -45.11 25.26
N GLU A 139 2.74 -45.25 23.93
CA GLU A 139 1.53 -45.77 23.28
C GLU A 139 1.90 -46.82 22.22
N SER A 140 1.95 -48.09 22.66
CA SER A 140 2.02 -49.33 21.87
C SER A 140 3.30 -49.60 21.06
N GLY A 141 3.99 -50.68 21.46
CA GLY A 141 5.14 -51.24 20.76
C GLY A 141 4.78 -51.81 19.40
N ARG A 142 5.13 -51.09 18.33
CA ARG A 142 5.44 -51.66 17.01
C ARG A 142 6.67 -50.97 16.44
N SER A 143 7.68 -51.78 16.12
CA SER A 143 8.86 -51.37 15.39
C SER A 143 8.49 -50.92 13.98
N PHE A 144 9.01 -49.78 13.55
CA PHE A 144 8.96 -49.35 12.16
C PHE A 144 10.32 -48.84 11.72
N GLN A 145 10.68 -49.22 10.49
CA GLN A 145 11.93 -48.91 9.78
C GLN A 145 12.16 -47.40 9.66
N GLN A 146 13.43 -47.03 9.56
CA GLN A 146 13.92 -45.66 9.35
C GLN A 146 13.13 -44.92 8.26
N PRO A 147 12.69 -43.67 8.48
CA PRO A 147 12.13 -42.86 7.41
C PRO A 147 13.25 -42.43 6.45
N ASP A 148 12.98 -42.50 5.15
CA ASP A 148 13.84 -41.96 4.10
C ASP A 148 14.19 -40.48 4.37
N THR A 149 15.48 -40.17 4.36
CA THR A 149 16.13 -38.88 4.68
C THR A 149 15.83 -37.72 3.71
N LYS A 150 14.70 -37.75 2.99
CA LYS A 150 14.31 -36.74 1.98
C LYS A 150 12.93 -36.09 2.19
N LYS A 151 12.22 -36.40 3.27
CA LYS A 151 10.94 -35.74 3.60
C LYS A 151 11.12 -34.82 4.81
N HIS A 152 10.97 -33.52 4.58
CA HIS A 152 10.84 -32.51 5.63
C HIS A 152 9.63 -32.86 6.52
N CYS A 153 9.88 -33.48 7.66
CA CYS A 153 8.85 -33.83 8.63
C CYS A 153 8.64 -32.62 9.57
N SER A 154 7.55 -31.89 9.40
CA SER A 154 7.22 -30.79 10.33
C SER A 154 6.62 -31.35 11.62
N ILE A 155 6.75 -30.62 12.74
CA ILE A 155 6.07 -30.88 14.03
C ILE A 155 4.58 -31.22 13.85
N PHE A 156 3.98 -30.67 12.79
CA PHE A 156 2.57 -30.78 12.50
C PHE A 156 2.17 -32.14 11.96
N GLU A 157 3.02 -32.85 11.21
CA GLU A 157 2.67 -34.16 10.63
C GLU A 157 2.28 -35.20 11.70
N ARG A 158 2.74 -35.05 12.95
CA ARG A 158 2.30 -35.88 14.10
C ARG A 158 0.99 -35.46 14.76
N LEU A 159 0.68 -34.17 14.83
CA LEU A 159 -0.63 -33.69 15.30
C LEU A 159 -1.74 -34.10 14.31
N ILE A 160 -1.35 -34.30 13.05
CA ILE A 160 -2.20 -34.66 11.91
C ILE A 160 -2.30 -36.21 11.77
N GLN A 161 -2.18 -37.02 12.83
CA GLN A 161 -2.25 -38.48 12.65
C GLN A 161 -3.61 -38.97 12.12
N GLN A 162 -4.69 -38.21 12.33
CA GLN A 162 -5.97 -38.36 11.62
C GLN A 162 -6.71 -37.01 11.54
N PRO A 163 -6.43 -36.13 10.58
CA PRO A 163 -7.23 -34.93 10.41
C PRO A 163 -8.63 -35.35 9.98
N SER A 164 -9.65 -34.94 10.73
CA SER A 164 -11.02 -35.06 10.22
C SER A 164 -11.15 -34.20 8.97
N LYS A 165 -11.58 -34.79 7.85
CA LYS A 165 -11.88 -34.05 6.63
C LYS A 165 -13.06 -33.12 6.92
N THR A 166 -12.79 -31.84 7.08
CA THR A 166 -13.81 -30.82 7.30
C THR A 166 -14.20 -30.19 5.97
N GLU A 167 -15.39 -30.54 5.48
CA GLU A 167 -15.97 -29.92 4.28
C GLU A 167 -16.53 -28.52 4.60
N LYS A 168 -16.98 -28.31 5.83
CA LYS A 168 -17.57 -27.06 6.31
C LYS A 168 -17.14 -26.73 7.74
N ILE A 169 -16.69 -25.51 7.98
CA ILE A 169 -16.26 -25.01 9.31
C ILE A 169 -16.98 -23.68 9.59
N VAL A 170 -17.53 -23.55 10.79
CA VAL A 170 -18.00 -22.26 11.31
C VAL A 170 -16.94 -21.78 12.30
N LEU A 171 -16.33 -20.62 12.04
CA LEU A 171 -15.38 -20.05 12.99
C LEU A 171 -16.14 -19.35 14.11
N LYS A 172 -15.85 -19.74 15.34
CA LYS A 172 -16.37 -19.15 16.58
C LYS A 172 -15.20 -18.93 17.54
N PRO A 173 -15.32 -18.02 18.51
CA PRO A 173 -14.32 -17.85 19.56
C PRO A 173 -14.05 -19.12 20.39
N GLN A 174 -14.96 -20.10 20.38
CA GLN A 174 -14.86 -21.31 21.20
C GLN A 174 -13.97 -22.42 20.60
N VAL A 175 -13.38 -23.22 21.49
CA VAL A 175 -12.31 -24.22 21.24
C VAL A 175 -12.78 -25.41 20.40
N THR A 176 -12.02 -25.76 19.36
CA THR A 176 -12.10 -27.08 18.72
C THR A 176 -11.12 -28.04 19.38
N SER A 177 -11.61 -29.11 20.01
CA SER A 177 -10.78 -30.15 20.66
C SER A 177 -10.06 -31.10 19.68
N LYS A 178 -10.34 -30.97 18.37
CA LYS A 178 -9.80 -31.84 17.31
C LYS A 178 -8.98 -31.04 16.31
N VAL A 179 -7.90 -31.65 15.82
CA VAL A 179 -7.11 -31.11 14.72
C VAL A 179 -7.96 -31.08 13.45
N SER A 180 -8.22 -29.88 12.95
CA SER A 180 -9.03 -29.67 11.74
C SER A 180 -8.15 -29.16 10.61
N VAL A 181 -8.49 -29.55 9.37
CA VAL A 181 -7.76 -29.09 8.18
C VAL A 181 -8.70 -28.30 7.32
N ILE A 182 -8.30 -27.08 7.01
CA ILE A 182 -8.88 -26.21 6.01
C ILE A 182 -8.06 -26.36 4.73
N ARG A 183 -8.75 -26.65 3.63
CA ARG A 183 -8.21 -26.75 2.28
C ARG A 183 -8.91 -25.72 1.39
N GLU A 184 -8.43 -25.57 0.15
CA GLU A 184 -9.02 -24.68 -0.85
C GLU A 184 -10.53 -24.87 -1.06
N LYS A 185 -11.03 -26.11 -0.93
CA LYS A 185 -12.45 -26.45 -1.06
C LYS A 185 -13.23 -26.45 0.26
N THR A 186 -12.60 -26.10 1.39
CA THR A 186 -13.28 -26.08 2.69
C THR A 186 -14.15 -24.83 2.76
N VAL A 187 -15.44 -25.03 3.00
CA VAL A 187 -16.40 -23.95 3.19
C VAL A 187 -16.21 -23.37 4.59
N VAL A 188 -15.81 -22.11 4.67
CA VAL A 188 -15.64 -21.38 5.94
C VAL A 188 -16.78 -20.39 6.09
N LEU A 189 -17.53 -20.51 7.19
CA LEU A 189 -18.60 -19.60 7.53
C LEU A 189 -18.15 -18.64 8.63
N LEU A 190 -18.27 -17.33 8.37
CA LEU A 190 -18.09 -16.29 9.37
C LEU A 190 -19.46 -15.68 9.72
N ARG A 191 -19.72 -15.55 11.02
CA ARG A 191 -20.98 -15.02 11.56
C ARG A 191 -20.74 -14.36 12.91
N ASN A 192 -20.94 -13.04 12.99
CA ASN A 192 -20.80 -12.25 14.21
C ASN A 192 -19.51 -12.55 14.99
N VAL A 193 -18.38 -12.51 14.27
CA VAL A 193 -17.05 -12.83 14.80
C VAL A 193 -16.05 -11.77 14.36
N ALA A 194 -15.13 -11.39 15.24
CA ALA A 194 -13.99 -10.57 14.90
C ALA A 194 -12.79 -11.47 14.62
N ILE A 195 -12.06 -11.22 13.54
CA ILE A 195 -10.87 -11.98 13.18
C ILE A 195 -9.71 -11.08 12.81
N SER A 196 -8.48 -11.55 13.00
CA SER A 196 -7.31 -10.79 12.59
C SER A 196 -7.27 -10.63 11.07
N ASP A 197 -6.80 -9.48 10.59
CA ASP A 197 -6.58 -9.14 9.19
C ASP A 197 -5.82 -10.24 8.44
N ARG A 198 -4.82 -10.79 9.09
CA ARG A 198 -3.98 -11.86 8.59
C ARG A 198 -4.74 -13.17 8.40
N LEU A 199 -5.54 -13.56 9.40
CA LEU A 199 -6.38 -14.74 9.28
C LEU A 199 -7.43 -14.54 8.20
N PHE A 200 -8.06 -13.37 8.15
CA PHE A 200 -9.04 -13.00 7.13
C PHE A 200 -8.45 -13.12 5.71
N LEU A 201 -7.29 -12.51 5.45
CA LEU A 201 -6.62 -12.56 4.14
C LEU A 201 -6.23 -13.99 3.74
N LEU A 202 -5.86 -14.83 4.71
CA LEU A 202 -5.57 -16.25 4.46
C LEU A 202 -6.81 -17.06 4.12
N LEU A 203 -7.92 -16.82 4.84
CA LEU A 203 -9.20 -17.45 4.54
C LEU A 203 -9.72 -17.01 3.17
N LEU A 204 -9.61 -15.72 2.84
CA LEU A 204 -9.90 -15.20 1.51
C LEU A 204 -9.11 -15.93 0.43
N LYS A 205 -7.81 -16.19 0.64
CA LYS A 205 -6.96 -16.81 -0.38
C LYS A 205 -7.12 -18.33 -0.51
N LYS A 206 -7.34 -19.04 0.59
CA LYS A 206 -7.18 -20.51 0.65
C LYS A 206 -8.48 -21.28 0.96
N THR A 207 -9.65 -20.66 0.92
CA THR A 207 -10.91 -21.30 1.33
C THR A 207 -12.08 -20.90 0.45
N ASP A 208 -13.23 -21.57 0.60
CA ASP A 208 -14.51 -21.08 0.11
C ASP A 208 -15.20 -20.30 1.25
N LEU A 209 -14.99 -18.98 1.28
CA LEU A 209 -15.39 -18.12 2.39
C LEU A 209 -16.78 -17.54 2.16
N HIS A 210 -17.67 -17.74 3.15
CA HIS A 210 -19.00 -17.15 3.17
C HIS A 210 -19.21 -16.32 4.44
N VAL A 211 -19.41 -15.01 4.25
CA VAL A 211 -19.80 -14.07 5.31
C VAL A 211 -21.33 -14.01 5.33
N ARG A 212 -21.95 -14.36 6.46
CA ARG A 212 -23.42 -14.43 6.61
C ARG A 212 -24.02 -13.26 7.38
N GLU A 213 -23.24 -12.67 8.27
CA GLU A 213 -23.56 -11.50 9.09
C GLU A 213 -22.30 -10.64 9.17
N ASP A 214 -22.43 -9.45 9.77
CA ASP A 214 -21.29 -8.56 9.98
C ASP A 214 -20.15 -9.27 10.70
N ILE A 215 -18.93 -8.98 10.27
CA ILE A 215 -17.69 -9.48 10.87
C ILE A 215 -16.81 -8.30 11.28
N GLY A 216 -16.03 -8.49 12.33
CA GLY A 216 -14.95 -7.59 12.68
C GLY A 216 -13.64 -8.01 12.02
N VAL A 217 -12.84 -7.06 11.54
CA VAL A 217 -11.45 -7.32 11.16
C VAL A 217 -10.51 -6.37 11.88
N PHE A 218 -9.51 -6.92 12.57
CA PHE A 218 -8.55 -6.16 13.39
C PHE A 218 -7.10 -6.49 13.08
N GLY A 219 -6.19 -5.57 13.38
CA GLY A 219 -4.76 -5.75 13.15
C GLY A 219 -4.15 -6.91 13.94
N HIS A 220 -3.47 -7.81 13.25
CA HIS A 220 -2.78 -8.95 13.87
C HIS A 220 -1.57 -8.54 14.72
N ARG A 221 -1.40 -9.19 15.88
CA ARG A 221 -0.17 -9.17 16.67
C ARG A 221 0.25 -10.60 17.01
N ASP A 222 1.56 -10.84 16.97
CA ASP A 222 2.10 -12.15 17.34
C ASP A 222 1.76 -12.46 18.82
N ASN A 223 1.40 -13.71 19.10
CA ASN A 223 1.00 -14.22 20.43
C ASN A 223 -0.33 -13.68 20.99
N GLU A 224 -1.12 -12.95 20.21
CA GLU A 224 -2.47 -12.53 20.58
C GLU A 224 -3.53 -13.37 19.85
N ASN A 225 -4.76 -13.39 20.38
CA ASN A 225 -5.86 -14.14 19.80
C ASN A 225 -6.21 -13.57 18.42
N CYS A 226 -6.40 -14.44 17.43
CA CYS A 226 -6.79 -14.08 16.07
C CYS A 226 -8.30 -14.15 15.84
N ILE A 227 -9.06 -14.57 16.84
CA ILE A 227 -10.52 -14.60 16.83
C ILE A 227 -11.00 -14.03 18.16
N GLU A 228 -11.86 -13.03 18.08
CA GLU A 228 -12.44 -12.32 19.22
C GLU A 228 -13.96 -12.17 19.01
N GLU A 229 -14.68 -11.77 20.05
CA GLU A 229 -16.07 -11.32 19.90
C GLU A 229 -16.09 -9.95 19.22
N ILE A 230 -17.19 -9.61 18.54
CA ILE A 230 -17.30 -8.31 17.87
C ILE A 230 -17.41 -7.20 18.92
N ASP A 231 -16.37 -6.39 19.03
CA ASP A 231 -16.41 -5.09 19.72
C ASP A 231 -16.21 -3.97 18.70
N ARG A 232 -17.31 -3.26 18.39
CA ARG A 232 -17.32 -2.20 17.38
C ARG A 232 -16.57 -0.93 17.83
N ALA A 233 -16.18 -0.81 19.09
CA ALA A 233 -15.62 0.43 19.64
C ALA A 233 -14.09 0.52 19.60
N VAL A 234 -13.37 -0.61 19.55
CA VAL A 234 -11.90 -0.63 19.79
C VAL A 234 -11.17 -1.59 18.85
N TYR A 235 -11.44 -1.54 17.55
CA TYR A 235 -10.64 -2.33 16.62
C TYR A 235 -9.25 -1.75 16.45
N ARG A 236 -8.25 -2.61 16.70
CA ARG A 236 -6.87 -2.35 16.31
C ARG A 236 -6.81 -2.18 14.78
N PRO A 237 -6.14 -1.14 14.25
CA PRO A 237 -6.06 -0.91 12.81
C PRO A 237 -5.49 -2.10 12.04
N ALA A 238 -6.25 -2.60 11.07
CA ALA A 238 -5.95 -3.70 10.18
C ALA A 238 -5.16 -3.26 8.94
N SER A 239 -4.30 -4.12 8.42
CA SER A 239 -3.60 -3.94 7.14
C SER A 239 -4.12 -4.94 6.10
N PHE A 240 -4.65 -4.42 4.99
CA PHE A 240 -5.14 -5.21 3.87
C PHE A 240 -4.15 -5.17 2.72
N SER A 241 -3.50 -6.31 2.40
CA SER A 241 -2.57 -6.42 1.27
C SER A 241 -2.98 -7.58 0.37
N LEU A 242 -3.60 -7.25 -0.76
CA LEU A 242 -4.09 -8.21 -1.75
C LEU A 242 -3.35 -8.03 -3.07
N GLY A 243 -2.52 -9.01 -3.38
CA GLY A 243 -1.74 -9.10 -4.63
C GLY A 243 -2.43 -9.95 -5.71
N GLU A 244 -1.62 -10.70 -6.46
CA GLU A 244 -2.02 -11.26 -7.76
C GLU A 244 -3.12 -12.34 -7.73
N THR A 245 -3.39 -12.98 -6.60
CA THR A 245 -4.35 -14.09 -6.53
C THR A 245 -5.78 -13.56 -6.46
N LEU A 246 -6.55 -13.80 -7.53
CA LEU A 246 -8.00 -13.57 -7.60
C LEU A 246 -8.68 -14.40 -6.51
N SER A 247 -9.29 -13.76 -5.51
CA SER A 247 -10.16 -14.46 -4.57
C SER A 247 -11.61 -14.23 -4.97
N PRO A 248 -12.32 -15.25 -5.49
CA PRO A 248 -13.76 -15.15 -5.77
C PRO A 248 -14.59 -14.93 -4.50
N ASN A 249 -13.97 -15.03 -3.31
CA ASN A 249 -14.65 -14.80 -2.05
C ASN A 249 -14.99 -13.32 -1.83
N ILE A 250 -14.21 -12.37 -2.38
CA ILE A 250 -14.46 -10.93 -2.20
C ILE A 250 -15.83 -10.56 -2.77
N ASP A 251 -16.15 -11.03 -3.97
CA ASP A 251 -17.41 -10.74 -4.65
C ASP A 251 -18.63 -11.36 -3.94
N ARG A 252 -18.42 -12.41 -3.15
CA ARG A 252 -19.48 -13.08 -2.36
C ARG A 252 -19.76 -12.39 -1.02
N ILE A 253 -18.86 -11.52 -0.56
CA ILE A 253 -19.03 -10.80 0.69
C ILE A 253 -20.07 -9.68 0.46
N PRO A 254 -21.07 -9.54 1.36
CA PRO A 254 -22.01 -8.43 1.28
C PRO A 254 -21.30 -7.06 1.43
N PRO A 255 -21.81 -5.99 0.79
CA PRO A 255 -21.25 -4.65 0.98
C PRO A 255 -21.38 -4.22 2.45
N ARG A 256 -20.40 -3.44 2.93
CA ARG A 256 -20.35 -2.90 4.31
C ARG A 256 -20.53 -3.96 5.43
N SER A 257 -20.15 -5.22 5.19
CA SER A 257 -20.27 -6.27 6.20
C SER A 257 -18.98 -6.52 6.99
N ILE A 258 -17.91 -5.78 6.71
CA ILE A 258 -16.62 -5.90 7.39
C ILE A 258 -16.36 -4.64 8.18
N VAL A 259 -16.62 -4.67 9.48
CA VAL A 259 -16.34 -3.55 10.40
C VAL A 259 -14.85 -3.59 10.75
N CYS A 260 -14.12 -2.52 10.47
CA CYS A 260 -12.69 -2.45 10.78
C CYS A 260 -12.18 -1.00 10.93
N ALA A 261 -11.09 -0.84 11.69
CA ALA A 261 -10.19 0.29 11.53
C ALA A 261 -9.09 -0.11 10.54
N CYS A 262 -8.66 0.80 9.66
CA CYS A 262 -7.68 0.50 8.61
C CYS A 262 -6.39 1.29 8.84
N ARG A 263 -5.25 0.61 8.82
CA ARG A 263 -3.93 1.22 8.83
C ARG A 263 -3.36 1.39 7.43
N GLU A 264 -3.38 0.30 6.65
CA GLU A 264 -2.79 0.22 5.32
C GLU A 264 -3.73 -0.54 4.38
N ILE A 265 -3.91 -0.04 3.16
CA ILE A 265 -4.74 -0.68 2.12
C ILE A 265 -3.94 -0.75 0.83
N PHE A 266 -3.45 -1.93 0.49
CA PHE A 266 -2.69 -2.22 -0.73
C PHE A 266 -3.44 -3.22 -1.61
N LEU A 267 -4.12 -2.71 -2.64
CA LEU A 267 -4.99 -3.50 -3.52
C LEU A 267 -4.47 -3.43 -4.95
N HIS A 268 -3.82 -4.52 -5.36
CA HIS A 268 -3.18 -4.60 -6.66
C HIS A 268 -3.99 -5.55 -7.55
N LYS A 269 -4.71 -4.97 -8.53
CA LYS A 269 -5.67 -5.54 -9.51
C LYS A 269 -7.10 -5.02 -9.29
N ASN A 270 -7.88 -5.06 -10.36
CA ASN A 270 -9.24 -4.52 -10.36
C ASN A 270 -10.16 -5.26 -9.37
N SER A 271 -10.19 -6.61 -9.38
CA SER A 271 -11.02 -7.42 -8.47
C SER A 271 -10.74 -7.22 -6.97
N SER A 272 -9.51 -6.86 -6.57
CA SER A 272 -9.21 -6.64 -5.15
C SER A 272 -9.75 -5.30 -4.67
N LEU A 273 -9.98 -4.33 -5.57
CA LEU A 273 -10.60 -3.05 -5.22
C LEU A 273 -12.03 -3.21 -4.70
N ASN A 274 -12.75 -4.26 -5.09
CA ASN A 274 -14.08 -4.57 -4.58
C ASN A 274 -14.08 -4.78 -3.06
N LEU A 275 -12.94 -5.10 -2.45
CA LEU A 275 -12.81 -5.15 -0.99
C LEU A 275 -13.24 -3.83 -0.35
N LEU A 276 -12.94 -2.68 -0.96
CA LEU A 276 -13.32 -1.36 -0.45
C LEU A 276 -14.83 -1.22 -0.23
N LEU A 277 -15.64 -1.87 -1.07
CA LEU A 277 -17.11 -1.86 -0.95
C LEU A 277 -17.60 -2.71 0.24
N LYS A 278 -16.77 -3.63 0.71
CA LYS A 278 -17.10 -4.57 1.78
C LYS A 278 -16.73 -4.01 3.15
N LEU A 279 -15.83 -3.03 3.20
CA LEU A 279 -15.37 -2.40 4.43
C LEU A 279 -16.39 -1.36 4.94
N GLU A 280 -16.55 -1.33 6.26
CA GLU A 280 -17.25 -0.30 7.01
C GLU A 280 -16.28 0.26 8.06
N THR A 281 -15.70 1.44 7.77
CA THR A 281 -14.79 2.13 8.68
C THR A 281 -15.49 3.28 9.40
N GLN A 282 -15.02 3.61 10.60
CA GLN A 282 -15.49 4.80 11.33
C GLN A 282 -14.93 6.10 10.72
N GLU A 283 -15.64 7.22 10.89
CA GLU A 283 -15.25 8.53 10.32
C GLU A 283 -13.90 9.04 10.84
N ASN A 284 -13.57 8.71 12.09
CA ASN A 284 -12.33 9.08 12.77
C ASN A 284 -11.15 8.11 12.47
N ASN A 285 -11.33 7.16 11.56
CA ASN A 285 -10.25 6.26 11.16
C ASN A 285 -9.11 7.06 10.49
N GLU A 286 -7.86 6.75 10.87
CA GLU A 286 -6.67 7.38 10.29
C GLU A 286 -5.84 6.34 9.55
N VAL A 287 -5.91 6.38 8.22
CA VAL A 287 -5.17 5.48 7.33
C VAL A 287 -3.80 6.07 7.02
N GLU A 288 -2.76 5.29 7.27
CA GLU A 288 -1.38 5.67 6.97
C GLU A 288 -1.12 5.62 5.46
N ASP A 289 -1.49 4.52 4.80
CA ASP A 289 -1.22 4.32 3.37
C ASP A 289 -2.38 3.67 2.62
N ILE A 290 -2.68 4.20 1.44
CA ILE A 290 -3.57 3.57 0.45
C ILE A 290 -2.84 3.49 -0.90
N GLU A 291 -2.59 2.28 -1.39
CA GLU A 291 -2.11 2.00 -2.75
C GLU A 291 -3.13 1.17 -3.52
N LEU A 292 -3.73 1.77 -4.54
CA LEU A 292 -4.70 1.11 -5.42
C LEU A 292 -4.14 1.04 -6.83
N VAL A 293 -4.12 -0.16 -7.41
CA VAL A 293 -3.61 -0.41 -8.77
C VAL A 293 -4.63 -1.17 -9.57
N ALA A 294 -5.06 -0.61 -10.70
CA ALA A 294 -5.97 -1.29 -11.64
C ALA A 294 -5.54 -1.04 -13.08
N PHE A 295 -5.49 -2.10 -13.88
CA PHE A 295 -5.02 -2.06 -15.27
C PHE A 295 -6.12 -2.30 -16.30
N GLY A 296 -7.38 -2.49 -15.88
CA GLY A 296 -8.52 -2.63 -16.79
C GLY A 296 -9.82 -2.06 -16.23
N CYS A 297 -10.79 -1.80 -17.10
CA CYS A 297 -12.09 -1.22 -16.75
C CYS A 297 -13.18 -2.25 -16.42
N SER A 298 -13.06 -3.49 -16.90
CA SER A 298 -14.13 -4.52 -16.86
C SER A 298 -14.58 -4.92 -15.46
N GLN A 299 -13.74 -4.72 -14.45
CA GLN A 299 -14.04 -5.05 -13.05
C GLN A 299 -14.16 -3.80 -12.16
N MET A 300 -14.19 -2.61 -12.77
CA MET A 300 -14.44 -1.35 -12.04
C MET A 300 -15.93 -1.03 -11.95
N GLU A 301 -16.79 -1.71 -12.73
CA GLU A 301 -18.21 -1.38 -12.85
C GLU A 301 -18.96 -1.39 -11.51
N GLU A 302 -18.62 -2.31 -10.59
CA GLU A 302 -19.25 -2.39 -9.26
C GLU A 302 -18.97 -1.13 -8.46
N ILE A 303 -17.69 -0.76 -8.29
CA ILE A 303 -17.28 0.47 -7.60
C ILE A 303 -17.80 1.71 -8.32
N MET A 304 -17.90 1.68 -9.66
CA MET A 304 -18.41 2.83 -10.40
C MET A 304 -19.92 3.05 -10.23
N ARG A 305 -20.68 2.00 -9.92
CA ARG A 305 -22.13 2.08 -9.66
C ARG A 305 -22.47 2.71 -8.31
N GLU A 306 -21.54 2.67 -7.37
CA GLU A 306 -21.71 3.30 -6.06
C GLU A 306 -21.98 4.80 -6.16
N ASP A 307 -22.67 5.36 -5.18
CA ASP A 307 -22.89 6.80 -5.09
C ASP A 307 -21.56 7.54 -4.81
N SER A 308 -21.52 8.83 -5.13
CA SER A 308 -20.34 9.64 -4.81
C SER A 308 -20.16 9.74 -3.30
N LYS A 309 -18.89 9.68 -2.84
CA LYS A 309 -18.55 9.71 -1.41
C LYS A 309 -19.28 8.63 -0.57
N SER A 310 -19.64 7.49 -1.17
CA SER A 310 -20.31 6.40 -0.44
C SER A 310 -19.35 5.47 0.32
N ILE A 311 -18.06 5.49 -0.03
CA ILE A 311 -17.02 4.66 0.56
C ILE A 311 -16.26 5.48 1.61
N CYS A 312 -16.62 5.31 2.89
CA CYS A 312 -15.90 5.92 4.01
C CYS A 312 -14.62 5.14 4.28
N ILE A 313 -13.49 5.84 4.34
CA ILE A 313 -12.19 5.28 4.76
C ILE A 313 -11.57 6.09 5.93
N GLY A 314 -12.05 7.34 6.14
CA GLY A 314 -11.54 8.26 7.14
C GLY A 314 -10.48 9.22 6.58
N LYS A 315 -9.55 9.66 7.45
CA LYS A 315 -8.41 10.50 7.09
C LYS A 315 -7.29 9.67 6.48
N ILE A 316 -6.57 10.21 5.50
CA ILE A 316 -5.58 9.48 4.69
C ILE A 316 -4.30 10.29 4.65
N LYS A 317 -3.21 9.72 5.20
CA LYS A 317 -1.88 10.35 5.19
C LYS A 317 -1.21 10.26 3.83
N ARG A 318 -1.21 9.08 3.20
CA ARG A 318 -0.58 8.87 1.88
C ARG A 318 -1.48 8.07 0.94
N MET A 319 -1.66 8.56 -0.28
CA MET A 319 -2.49 7.91 -1.30
C MET A 319 -1.76 7.80 -2.64
N LYS A 320 -1.75 6.59 -3.20
CA LYS A 320 -1.19 6.26 -4.51
C LYS A 320 -2.21 5.53 -5.36
N LEU A 321 -2.61 6.12 -6.48
CA LEU A 321 -3.58 5.57 -7.43
C LEU A 321 -2.89 5.32 -8.78
N THR A 322 -2.95 4.08 -9.27
CA THR A 322 -2.32 3.68 -10.54
C THR A 322 -3.34 3.09 -11.52
N GLY A 323 -3.29 3.57 -12.77
CA GLY A 323 -4.14 3.16 -13.88
C GLY A 323 -5.61 3.52 -13.66
N TYR A 324 -6.50 2.56 -13.84
CA TYR A 324 -7.95 2.72 -13.65
C TYR A 324 -8.34 2.89 -12.17
N ALA A 325 -7.43 2.73 -11.22
CA ALA A 325 -7.74 2.93 -9.80
C ALA A 325 -8.05 4.39 -9.47
N ILE A 326 -7.62 5.34 -10.32
CA ILE A 326 -7.91 6.78 -10.15
C ILE A 326 -9.43 7.05 -10.13
N TYR A 327 -10.23 6.22 -10.81
CA TYR A 327 -11.69 6.35 -10.83
C TYR A 327 -12.37 6.03 -9.50
N VAL A 328 -11.67 5.38 -8.55
CA VAL A 328 -12.21 5.16 -7.20
C VAL A 328 -12.32 6.49 -6.44
N LEU A 329 -11.49 7.48 -6.78
CA LEU A 329 -11.35 8.71 -6.03
C LEU A 329 -12.69 9.43 -5.76
N PRO A 330 -13.59 9.69 -6.74
CA PRO A 330 -14.87 10.37 -6.48
C PRO A 330 -15.87 9.56 -5.63
N LYS A 331 -15.60 8.27 -5.42
CA LYS A 331 -16.41 7.38 -4.58
C LYS A 331 -15.96 7.38 -3.12
N LEU A 332 -14.74 7.81 -2.85
CA LEU A 332 -14.21 7.91 -1.49
C LEU A 332 -14.77 9.14 -0.78
N ALA A 333 -15.26 8.95 0.45
CA ALA A 333 -15.55 10.05 1.37
C ALA A 333 -14.25 10.47 2.07
N ILE A 334 -13.56 11.45 1.49
CA ILE A 334 -12.39 12.10 2.11
C ILE A 334 -12.87 13.37 2.80
N CYS A 335 -12.53 13.55 4.07
CA CYS A 335 -12.88 14.75 4.83
C CYS A 335 -12.16 15.99 4.27
N GLU A 336 -12.83 17.14 4.24
CA GLU A 336 -12.21 18.40 3.76
C GLU A 336 -11.05 18.85 4.66
N GLU A 337 -11.09 18.50 5.94
CA GLU A 337 -10.01 18.73 6.91
C GLU A 337 -8.88 17.68 6.82
N ASN A 338 -8.89 16.80 5.82
CA ASN A 338 -7.82 15.83 5.65
C ASN A 338 -6.50 16.55 5.31
N GLU A 339 -5.44 16.19 6.04
CA GLU A 339 -4.09 16.70 5.80
C GLU A 339 -3.21 15.57 5.25
N MET A 340 -3.13 15.49 3.92
CA MET A 340 -2.38 14.45 3.23
C MET A 340 -0.89 14.83 3.09
N GLU A 341 0.00 13.92 3.49
CA GLU A 341 1.44 14.06 3.32
C GLU A 341 1.85 13.89 1.85
N SER A 342 1.27 12.90 1.16
CA SER A 342 1.54 12.68 -0.26
C SER A 342 0.36 12.12 -1.04
N PHE A 343 0.14 12.68 -2.23
CA PHE A 343 -0.84 12.21 -3.21
C PHE A 343 -0.17 11.92 -4.55
N THR A 344 -0.21 10.68 -5.00
CA THR A 344 0.39 10.25 -6.28
C THR A 344 -0.65 9.62 -7.19
N MET A 345 -0.73 10.09 -8.44
CA MET A 345 -1.53 9.48 -9.50
C MET A 345 -0.67 9.18 -10.73
N ASN A 346 -0.79 7.97 -11.27
CA ASN A 346 -0.12 7.58 -12.52
C ASN A 346 -1.08 6.77 -13.41
N ALA A 347 -1.20 7.12 -14.69
CA ALA A 347 -1.92 6.31 -15.67
C ALA A 347 -1.18 6.26 -17.00
N GLU A 348 -0.37 5.21 -17.21
CA GLU A 348 0.53 5.10 -18.36
C GLU A 348 -0.20 4.77 -19.67
N LEU A 349 -1.18 3.86 -19.59
CA LEU A 349 -1.99 3.51 -20.73
C LEU A 349 -2.98 4.64 -21.03
N PRO A 350 -3.29 4.90 -22.31
CA PRO A 350 -4.48 5.67 -22.65
C PRO A 350 -5.64 4.95 -21.99
N MET A 351 -6.12 5.52 -20.88
CA MET A 351 -7.43 5.16 -20.37
C MET A 351 -8.35 5.31 -21.57
N GLU A 352 -9.08 4.29 -21.98
CA GLU A 352 -9.87 4.38 -23.20
C GLU A 352 -10.82 5.58 -23.11
N VAL A 353 -10.38 6.71 -23.67
CA VAL A 353 -11.05 8.00 -23.57
C VAL A 353 -12.43 7.94 -24.24
N PHE A 354 -12.68 6.88 -25.01
CA PHE A 354 -13.96 6.56 -25.62
C PHE A 354 -14.96 5.93 -24.64
N SER A 355 -14.55 4.99 -23.80
CA SER A 355 -15.40 4.43 -22.74
C SER A 355 -15.62 5.42 -21.60
N LEU A 356 -14.76 6.43 -21.48
CA LEU A 356 -14.98 7.60 -20.62
C LEU A 356 -16.26 8.37 -20.95
N ARG A 357 -16.74 8.46 -22.19
CA ARG A 357 -18.04 9.14 -22.46
C ARG A 357 -19.24 8.35 -21.94
N GLY A 358 -19.13 7.02 -21.92
CA GLY A 358 -20.12 6.11 -21.34
C GLY A 358 -20.02 6.09 -19.82
N LEU A 359 -18.83 5.90 -19.27
CA LEU A 359 -18.56 5.91 -17.82
C LEU A 359 -18.78 7.29 -17.21
N THR A 360 -18.36 8.39 -17.85
CA THR A 360 -18.78 9.72 -17.40
C THR A 360 -20.28 9.83 -17.49
N LYS A 361 -20.99 9.43 -18.57
CA LYS A 361 -22.47 9.45 -18.58
C LYS A 361 -23.10 8.63 -17.44
N THR A 362 -22.55 7.48 -17.07
CA THR A 362 -23.04 6.63 -15.97
C THR A 362 -22.71 7.22 -14.59
N ILE A 363 -21.49 7.73 -14.42
CA ILE A 363 -21.05 8.49 -13.23
C ILE A 363 -21.86 9.79 -13.10
N ILE A 364 -22.24 10.41 -14.23
CA ILE A 364 -23.04 11.64 -14.35
C ILE A 364 -24.53 11.39 -14.07
N SER A 365 -25.08 10.24 -14.46
CA SER A 365 -26.50 9.95 -14.27
C SER A 365 -26.83 9.43 -12.86
N ASN A 366 -25.86 8.83 -12.17
CA ASN A 366 -26.02 8.35 -10.79
C ASN A 366 -25.49 9.35 -9.73
N SER A 367 -25.11 10.56 -10.12
CA SER A 367 -24.83 11.60 -9.13
C SER A 367 -25.34 12.94 -9.62
N ASP A 368 -26.03 13.67 -8.73
CA ASP A 368 -26.37 15.10 -8.88
C ASP A 368 -25.13 16.02 -8.96
N ILE A 369 -23.96 15.45 -9.30
CA ILE A 369 -22.64 16.05 -9.30
C ILE A 369 -22.12 16.19 -10.73
N TRP A 370 -22.81 15.81 -11.81
CA TRP A 370 -22.16 16.00 -13.13
C TRP A 370 -23.07 16.34 -14.32
N GLU A 371 -24.17 17.06 -14.11
CA GLU A 371 -24.95 17.54 -15.26
C GLU A 371 -24.14 18.45 -16.21
N ARG A 372 -24.31 18.22 -17.51
CA ARG A 372 -23.86 19.12 -18.58
C ARG A 372 -24.86 20.28 -18.72
N PRO A 373 -24.41 21.51 -19.03
CA PRO A 373 -25.30 22.48 -19.66
C PRO A 373 -25.62 22.01 -21.08
N ALA A 374 -26.90 21.81 -21.36
CA ALA A 374 -27.42 21.52 -22.69
C ALA A 374 -27.00 22.63 -23.69
N ARG A 375 -26.33 22.26 -24.78
CA ARG A 375 -26.36 23.10 -25.99
C ARG A 375 -27.76 22.98 -26.58
N ARG A 376 -28.61 23.97 -26.32
CA ARG A 376 -29.81 24.21 -27.12
C ARG A 376 -29.36 24.63 -28.52
N LEU A 377 -29.51 23.73 -29.49
CA LEU A 377 -29.73 24.10 -30.89
C LEU A 377 -31.25 24.26 -31.05
N HIS A 378 -31.74 25.48 -30.86
CA HIS A 378 -32.95 25.92 -31.54
C HIS A 378 -32.70 27.34 -32.04
N HIS A 379 -32.70 27.47 -33.37
CA HIS A 379 -33.14 28.68 -34.02
C HIS A 379 -34.58 28.95 -33.56
N GLU A 380 -34.85 30.12 -33.00
CA GLU A 380 -35.95 31.02 -33.37
C GLU A 380 -35.96 32.27 -32.46
N HIS A 381 -36.66 33.30 -32.93
CA HIS A 381 -36.46 34.72 -32.64
C HIS A 381 -36.96 35.25 -31.27
N HIS A 382 -36.41 36.43 -30.92
CA HIS A 382 -36.84 37.42 -29.89
C HIS A 382 -36.75 36.90 -28.43
N ASP A 383 -36.22 37.62 -27.44
CA ASP A 383 -36.34 39.03 -27.10
C ASP A 383 -35.23 39.46 -26.12
N LYS A 384 -34.99 40.78 -25.99
CA LYS A 384 -33.97 41.38 -25.13
C LYS A 384 -34.38 41.38 -23.65
N SER A 385 -33.58 40.78 -22.77
CA SER A 385 -33.36 41.32 -21.41
C SER A 385 -32.11 40.69 -20.79
N GLY A 386 -31.30 41.54 -20.14
CA GLY A 386 -30.01 41.16 -19.61
C GLY A 386 -30.12 40.35 -18.32
N ASP A 387 -29.36 39.26 -18.26
CA ASP A 387 -28.77 38.80 -17.02
C ASP A 387 -27.44 38.11 -17.33
N LYS A 388 -26.36 38.58 -16.71
CA LYS A 388 -25.02 38.01 -16.86
C LYS A 388 -24.94 36.78 -15.97
N THR A 389 -25.48 35.66 -16.43
CA THR A 389 -25.35 34.38 -15.71
C THR A 389 -23.88 33.94 -15.71
N ALA A 390 -23.28 33.87 -14.52
CA ALA A 390 -21.94 33.36 -14.28
C ALA A 390 -21.78 31.92 -14.84
N PRO A 391 -20.59 31.54 -15.35
CA PRO A 391 -20.40 30.21 -15.90
C PRO A 391 -20.58 29.13 -14.82
N ALA A 392 -21.42 28.14 -15.13
CA ALA A 392 -21.74 27.01 -14.25
C ALA A 392 -20.45 26.30 -13.79
N GLN A 393 -20.22 26.28 -12.47
CA GLN A 393 -19.06 25.63 -11.88
C GLN A 393 -19.25 24.11 -11.94
N HIS A 394 -18.34 23.40 -12.62
CA HIS A 394 -18.26 21.94 -12.53
C HIS A 394 -17.92 21.56 -11.08
N PRO A 395 -18.68 20.66 -10.43
CA PRO A 395 -18.36 20.28 -9.07
C PRO A 395 -17.05 19.49 -9.06
N ARG A 396 -16.17 19.91 -8.16
CA ARG A 396 -14.81 19.39 -8.02
C ARG A 396 -14.75 18.51 -6.78
N PHE A 397 -14.05 17.39 -6.89
CA PHE A 397 -13.82 16.48 -5.77
C PHE A 397 -12.74 17.04 -4.84
N SER A 398 -13.09 17.27 -3.57
CA SER A 398 -12.15 17.78 -2.56
C SER A 398 -11.27 16.65 -2.02
N ILE A 399 -9.96 16.87 -2.00
CA ILE A 399 -8.97 15.94 -1.38
C ILE A 399 -8.36 16.50 -0.09
N GLY A 400 -8.85 17.65 0.38
CA GLY A 400 -8.33 18.35 1.55
C GLY A 400 -7.03 19.12 1.27
N ARG A 401 -6.15 19.20 2.27
CA ARG A 401 -4.80 19.76 2.15
C ARG A 401 -3.82 18.66 1.73
N THR A 402 -2.84 19.00 0.90
CA THR A 402 -1.84 18.05 0.38
C THR A 402 -0.46 18.70 0.35
N LYS A 403 0.49 18.12 1.11
CA LYS A 403 1.87 18.61 1.17
C LYS A 403 2.66 18.30 -0.10
N ASN A 404 2.51 17.10 -0.67
CA ASN A 404 3.23 16.69 -1.86
C ASN A 404 2.29 16.04 -2.88
N MET A 405 2.24 16.55 -4.11
CA MET A 405 1.40 15.99 -5.16
C MET A 405 2.20 15.65 -6.41
N LYS A 406 2.09 14.41 -6.87
CA LYS A 406 2.72 13.92 -8.10
C LYS A 406 1.69 13.35 -9.06
N VAL A 407 1.62 13.89 -10.28
CA VAL A 407 0.67 13.44 -11.30
C VAL A 407 1.40 13.10 -12.60
N SER A 408 1.18 11.89 -13.12
CA SER A 408 1.96 11.35 -14.24
C SER A 408 1.07 10.81 -15.35
N CYS A 409 1.48 11.01 -16.60
CA CYS A 409 0.85 10.44 -17.79
C CYS A 409 -0.63 10.86 -17.91
N TYR A 410 -1.55 9.95 -18.26
CA TYR A 410 -2.97 10.27 -18.43
C TYR A 410 -3.68 10.68 -17.13
N ALA A 411 -3.04 10.52 -15.95
CA ALA A 411 -3.60 10.99 -14.70
C ALA A 411 -3.75 12.52 -14.65
N ILE A 412 -3.01 13.27 -15.49
CA ILE A 412 -3.11 14.73 -15.61
C ILE A 412 -4.53 15.16 -15.99
N HIS A 413 -5.29 14.33 -16.71
CA HIS A 413 -6.69 14.61 -17.03
C HIS A 413 -7.54 14.79 -15.76
N PHE A 414 -7.17 14.15 -14.66
CA PHE A 414 -7.95 14.22 -13.43
C PHE A 414 -7.79 15.51 -12.63
N LEU A 415 -6.71 16.26 -12.84
CA LEU A 415 -6.51 17.55 -12.15
C LEU A 415 -7.69 18.49 -12.35
N SER A 416 -8.28 18.48 -13.55
CA SER A 416 -9.46 19.27 -13.90
C SER A 416 -10.70 19.00 -13.02
N PHE A 417 -10.72 17.87 -12.29
CA PHE A 417 -11.81 17.45 -11.42
C PHE A 417 -11.47 17.53 -9.93
N LEU A 418 -10.25 17.90 -9.57
CA LEU A 418 -9.82 18.01 -8.17
C LEU A 418 -9.98 19.43 -7.63
N LYS A 419 -10.26 19.53 -6.34
CA LYS A 419 -10.22 20.76 -5.56
C LYS A 419 -9.33 20.53 -4.34
N LEU A 420 -8.33 21.38 -4.19
CA LEU A 420 -7.57 21.50 -2.96
C LEU A 420 -8.33 22.44 -1.99
N HIS A 421 -8.07 22.28 -0.70
CA HIS A 421 -8.55 23.23 0.30
C HIS A 421 -8.03 24.66 -0.03
N GLY A 422 -8.81 25.71 0.24
CA GLY A 422 -8.45 27.09 -0.14
C GLY A 422 -7.12 27.56 0.46
N GLU A 423 -6.87 27.21 1.72
CA GLU A 423 -5.60 27.44 2.42
C GLU A 423 -4.60 26.28 2.25
N ASN A 424 -4.49 25.69 1.06
CA ASN A 424 -3.53 24.62 0.82
C ASN A 424 -2.10 25.17 0.66
N GLU A 425 -1.18 24.66 1.46
CA GLU A 425 0.25 24.95 1.39
C GLU A 425 1.04 23.69 1.03
N MET A 426 1.53 23.64 -0.19
CA MET A 426 2.22 22.48 -0.76
C MET A 426 3.74 22.66 -0.70
N GLU A 427 4.45 21.65 -0.25
CA GLU A 427 5.91 21.57 -0.30
C GLU A 427 6.40 21.28 -1.73
N GLY A 428 5.69 20.40 -2.46
CA GLY A 428 6.09 19.97 -3.79
C GLY A 428 4.93 19.58 -4.71
N PHE A 429 4.92 20.15 -5.91
CA PHE A 429 4.04 19.76 -7.01
C PHE A 429 4.86 19.25 -8.19
N ALA A 430 4.60 18.03 -8.66
CA ALA A 430 5.31 17.43 -9.78
C ALA A 430 4.36 16.89 -10.85
N MET A 431 4.63 17.20 -12.12
CA MET A 431 3.95 16.61 -13.26
C MET A 431 4.90 16.08 -14.33
N TYR A 432 4.56 14.90 -14.85
CA TYR A 432 5.29 14.25 -15.93
C TYR A 432 4.34 13.83 -17.06
N ALA A 433 4.64 14.22 -18.30
CA ALA A 433 3.90 13.75 -19.47
C ALA A 433 4.85 13.42 -20.64
N SER A 434 4.89 12.15 -21.03
CA SER A 434 5.67 11.68 -22.17
C SER A 434 4.99 11.90 -23.52
N SER A 435 3.69 12.22 -23.53
CA SER A 435 2.91 12.44 -24.77
C SER A 435 1.96 13.62 -24.67
N SER A 436 1.81 14.40 -25.75
CA SER A 436 0.82 15.48 -25.84
C SER A 436 -0.62 15.00 -25.65
N LYS A 437 -0.92 13.72 -25.92
CA LYS A 437 -2.25 13.15 -25.69
C LYS A 437 -2.63 13.13 -24.20
N GLN A 438 -1.64 13.05 -23.31
CA GLN A 438 -1.83 12.97 -21.87
C GLN A 438 -2.26 14.30 -21.23
N ILE A 439 -2.08 15.43 -21.93
CA ILE A 439 -2.43 16.77 -21.42
C ILE A 439 -3.63 17.41 -22.13
N ILE A 440 -4.24 16.68 -23.07
CA ILE A 440 -5.20 17.25 -24.03
C ILE A 440 -6.47 17.80 -23.39
N HIS A 441 -6.93 17.22 -22.27
CA HIS A 441 -8.13 17.69 -21.58
C HIS A 441 -7.89 18.95 -20.75
N LEU A 442 -6.69 19.08 -20.19
CA LEU A 442 -6.30 20.25 -19.42
C LEU A 442 -6.10 21.45 -20.36
N THR A 443 -5.47 21.24 -21.51
CA THR A 443 -5.10 22.31 -22.46
C THR A 443 -6.18 22.73 -23.47
N ARG A 444 -7.26 21.95 -23.68
CA ARG A 444 -8.30 22.24 -24.70
C ARG A 444 -9.55 22.93 -24.17
N LYS A 445 -9.83 22.85 -22.87
CA LYS A 445 -11.00 23.49 -22.28
C LYS A 445 -10.53 24.77 -21.62
N GLU A 446 -10.75 25.90 -22.28
CA GLU A 446 -10.28 27.24 -21.88
C GLU A 446 -10.71 27.66 -20.46
N ASP A 447 -11.66 26.96 -19.83
CA ASP A 447 -12.23 27.33 -18.53
C ASP A 447 -11.88 26.39 -17.35
N ILE A 448 -11.08 25.33 -17.55
CA ILE A 448 -10.73 24.43 -16.43
C ILE A 448 -9.29 24.61 -15.98
N LEU A 449 -9.06 25.68 -15.22
CA LEU A 449 -7.83 25.92 -14.49
C LEU A 449 -7.77 25.07 -13.22
N PHE A 450 -6.65 24.40 -13.00
CA PHE A 450 -6.35 23.71 -11.75
C PHE A 450 -5.67 24.69 -10.79
N ASP A 451 -6.27 24.89 -9.62
CA ASP A 451 -5.72 25.74 -8.57
C ASP A 451 -4.79 24.91 -7.68
N VAL A 452 -3.50 25.21 -7.76
CA VAL A 452 -2.44 24.54 -6.97
C VAL A 452 -2.39 25.12 -5.55
N GLY A 453 -2.89 26.35 -5.34
CA GLY A 453 -2.75 27.08 -4.09
C GLY A 453 -1.35 27.67 -3.89
N ARG A 454 -0.88 27.69 -2.64
CA ARG A 454 0.50 28.07 -2.29
C ARG A 454 1.39 26.85 -2.45
N VAL A 455 2.54 27.01 -3.12
CA VAL A 455 3.47 25.90 -3.38
C VAL A 455 4.93 26.37 -3.36
N LYS A 456 5.78 25.62 -2.65
CA LYS A 456 7.21 25.89 -2.54
C LYS A 456 7.98 25.43 -3.78
N ASN A 457 7.77 24.20 -4.24
CA ASN A 457 8.54 23.62 -5.33
C ASN A 457 7.65 23.07 -6.44
N VAL A 458 7.88 23.48 -7.69
CA VAL A 458 7.15 22.98 -8.86
C VAL A 458 8.12 22.31 -9.83
N PHE A 459 7.85 21.07 -10.21
CA PHE A 459 8.63 20.30 -11.18
C PHE A 459 7.75 19.86 -12.35
N LEU A 460 8.01 20.38 -13.55
CA LEU A 460 7.29 19.99 -14.77
C LEU A 460 8.26 19.36 -15.77
N GLU A 461 7.93 18.16 -16.23
CA GLU A 461 8.75 17.40 -17.16
C GLU A 461 8.02 17.05 -18.48
N ASP A 462 8.75 17.23 -19.57
CA ASP A 462 8.34 16.99 -20.94
C ASP A 462 7.05 17.73 -21.33
N TYR A 463 6.01 17.04 -21.82
CA TYR A 463 4.78 17.70 -22.27
C TYR A 463 4.03 18.39 -21.12
N ALA A 464 4.32 18.07 -19.84
CA ALA A 464 3.70 18.75 -18.71
C ALA A 464 4.01 20.26 -18.69
N VAL A 465 5.14 20.68 -19.26
CA VAL A 465 5.49 22.12 -19.37
C VAL A 465 4.45 22.91 -20.17
N LYS A 466 3.74 22.29 -21.13
CA LYS A 466 2.64 22.97 -21.86
C LYS A 466 1.43 23.28 -21.02
N THR A 467 1.28 22.64 -19.86
CA THR A 467 0.13 22.84 -18.96
C THR A 467 0.34 24.00 -18.01
N LEU A 468 1.51 24.65 -18.03
CA LEU A 468 1.82 25.77 -17.15
C LEU A 468 0.75 26.89 -17.18
N PRO A 469 0.18 27.29 -18.35
CA PRO A 469 -0.91 28.27 -18.39
C PRO A 469 -2.22 27.80 -17.75
N ASP A 470 -2.38 26.49 -17.57
CA ASP A 470 -3.59 25.87 -17.00
C ASP A 470 -3.48 25.69 -15.47
N LEU A 471 -2.33 26.03 -14.88
CA LEU A 471 -2.07 26.00 -13.44
C LEU A 471 -2.21 27.40 -12.86
N ARG A 472 -3.05 27.56 -11.84
CA ARG A 472 -3.09 28.77 -11.02
C ARG A 472 -2.34 28.56 -9.73
N PHE A 473 -1.56 29.57 -9.37
CA PHE A 473 -0.91 29.70 -8.08
C PHE A 473 -1.58 30.85 -7.33
N HIS A 474 -1.60 30.75 -5.99
CA HIS A 474 -2.13 31.82 -5.15
C HIS A 474 -1.34 33.13 -5.35
N GLU A 475 -2.00 34.30 -5.31
CA GLU A 475 -1.36 35.61 -5.57
C GLU A 475 -0.22 35.91 -4.59
N GLU A 476 -0.40 35.52 -3.33
CA GLU A 476 0.61 35.66 -2.27
C GLU A 476 1.66 34.54 -2.26
N ASN A 477 1.68 33.65 -3.27
CA ASN A 477 2.66 32.58 -3.32
C ASN A 477 4.07 33.13 -3.64
N THR A 478 5.03 32.82 -2.77
CA THR A 478 6.46 33.02 -3.04
C THR A 478 7.13 31.66 -3.13
N MET A 479 7.35 31.19 -4.36
CA MET A 479 7.86 29.86 -4.65
C MET A 479 9.38 29.78 -4.38
N GLU A 480 9.85 28.70 -3.77
CA GLU A 480 11.29 28.44 -3.59
C GLU A 480 11.93 28.08 -4.93
N SER A 481 11.31 27.18 -5.70
CA SER A 481 11.82 26.84 -7.03
C SER A 481 10.76 26.36 -8.01
N ILE A 482 10.96 26.70 -9.28
CA ILE A 482 10.30 26.06 -10.42
C ILE A 482 11.34 25.45 -11.35
N VAL A 483 11.16 24.18 -11.69
CA VAL A 483 12.04 23.41 -12.56
C VAL A 483 11.27 22.93 -13.78
N LEU A 484 11.69 23.38 -14.95
CA LEU A 484 11.14 23.00 -16.24
C LEU A 484 12.17 22.14 -16.99
N GLN A 485 11.85 20.86 -17.17
CA GLN A 485 12.69 19.90 -17.86
C GLN A 485 12.03 19.45 -19.16
N VAL A 486 12.61 19.82 -20.30
CA VAL A 486 12.08 19.43 -21.61
C VAL A 486 13.13 18.67 -22.41
N SER A 487 12.77 17.47 -22.88
CA SER A 487 13.68 16.65 -23.68
C SER A 487 13.71 17.05 -25.16
N LEU A 488 12.56 17.42 -25.75
CA LEU A 488 12.38 17.68 -27.19
C LEU A 488 11.65 19.00 -27.46
N ARG A 489 11.83 19.58 -28.67
CA ARG A 489 11.11 20.79 -29.10
C ARG A 489 9.59 20.63 -29.06
N SER A 490 9.09 19.44 -29.41
CA SER A 490 7.65 19.12 -29.36
C SER A 490 7.05 19.26 -27.96
N HIS A 491 7.85 19.16 -26.89
CA HIS A 491 7.39 19.19 -25.51
C HIS A 491 6.93 20.58 -25.06
N TYR A 492 7.41 21.67 -25.66
CA TYR A 492 7.03 23.04 -25.29
C TYR A 492 6.50 23.87 -26.46
N PHE A 493 6.54 23.39 -27.71
CA PHE A 493 6.18 24.19 -28.90
C PHE A 493 4.81 24.89 -28.81
N GLY A 494 3.80 24.25 -28.22
CA GLY A 494 2.47 24.86 -28.03
C GLY A 494 2.47 26.05 -27.06
N LEU A 495 3.40 26.08 -26.11
CA LEU A 495 3.59 27.20 -25.18
C LEU A 495 4.10 28.45 -25.93
N LEU A 496 4.91 28.27 -26.98
CA LEU A 496 5.42 29.37 -27.80
C LEU A 496 4.35 30.07 -28.65
N LEU A 497 3.15 29.50 -28.75
CA LEU A 497 2.01 30.14 -29.42
C LEU A 497 1.36 31.19 -28.52
N LYS A 498 1.69 31.23 -27.23
CA LYS A 498 1.23 32.25 -26.29
C LYS A 498 2.04 33.54 -26.47
N GLU A 499 1.42 34.66 -26.11
CA GLU A 499 2.08 35.96 -26.15
C GLU A 499 3.24 36.03 -25.16
N LYS A 500 4.24 36.86 -25.45
CA LYS A 500 5.38 37.05 -24.54
C LYS A 500 4.90 37.51 -23.16
N GLY A 501 5.39 36.86 -22.12
CA GLY A 501 5.00 37.15 -20.74
C GLY A 501 3.52 36.94 -20.40
N SER A 502 2.78 36.15 -21.18
CA SER A 502 1.36 35.87 -20.89
C SER A 502 1.15 34.76 -19.86
N VAL A 503 2.19 34.01 -19.50
CA VAL A 503 2.09 32.90 -18.54
C VAL A 503 2.59 33.34 -17.17
N GLU A 504 1.66 33.60 -16.26
CA GLU A 504 1.99 34.11 -14.92
C GLU A 504 2.41 32.99 -13.97
N ILE A 505 3.63 33.10 -13.42
CA ILE A 505 4.14 32.19 -12.38
C ILE A 505 4.08 32.86 -11.00
N GLY A 506 4.16 34.19 -10.96
CA GLY A 506 4.21 34.97 -9.71
C GLY A 506 5.64 35.17 -9.20
N ARG A 507 5.82 35.17 -7.87
CA ARG A 507 7.09 35.44 -7.20
C ARG A 507 7.85 34.14 -6.96
N VAL A 508 9.14 34.08 -7.30
CA VAL A 508 9.94 32.85 -7.23
C VAL A 508 11.40 33.15 -6.89
N LYS A 509 12.03 32.37 -6.02
CA LYS A 509 13.46 32.50 -5.68
C LYS A 509 14.36 31.95 -6.77
N LYS A 510 13.99 30.80 -7.36
CA LYS A 510 14.81 30.09 -8.35
C LYS A 510 14.00 29.53 -9.52
N VAL A 511 14.37 29.90 -10.74
CA VAL A 511 13.82 29.31 -11.98
C VAL A 511 14.92 28.49 -12.66
N VAL A 512 14.67 27.19 -12.88
CA VAL A 512 15.61 26.28 -13.55
C VAL A 512 14.98 25.73 -14.82
N ILE A 513 15.47 26.15 -15.98
CA ILE A 513 15.05 25.61 -17.28
C ILE A 513 16.23 24.84 -17.88
N LYS A 514 16.17 23.51 -17.87
CA LYS A 514 17.34 22.66 -18.23
C LYS A 514 17.70 22.71 -19.72
N ARG A 515 16.74 22.99 -20.60
CA ARG A 515 16.93 23.09 -22.06
C ARG A 515 15.99 24.11 -22.67
N TYR A 516 16.41 24.74 -23.78
CA TYR A 516 15.60 25.73 -24.53
C TYR A 516 15.15 26.94 -23.69
N ARG A 517 15.97 27.34 -22.71
CA ARG A 517 15.69 28.44 -21.77
C ARG A 517 15.19 29.70 -22.47
N GLU A 518 15.96 30.24 -23.41
CA GLU A 518 15.62 31.49 -24.13
C GLU A 518 14.20 31.50 -24.72
N LYS A 519 13.73 30.35 -25.21
CA LYS A 519 12.41 30.24 -25.85
C LYS A 519 11.28 30.10 -24.85
N ILE A 520 11.53 29.39 -23.76
CA ILE A 520 10.54 29.14 -22.73
C ILE A 520 10.42 30.37 -21.83
N GLU A 521 11.52 30.99 -21.42
CA GLU A 521 11.57 32.18 -20.57
C GLU A 521 10.83 33.37 -21.21
N ASP A 522 10.88 33.50 -22.55
CA ASP A 522 10.21 34.55 -23.33
C ASP A 522 8.68 34.63 -23.13
N VAL A 523 8.03 33.52 -22.81
CA VAL A 523 6.57 33.44 -22.61
C VAL A 523 6.16 33.50 -21.15
N LEU A 524 7.12 33.43 -20.21
CA LEU A 524 6.86 33.45 -18.77
C LEU A 524 6.87 34.87 -18.21
N LYS A 525 6.03 35.11 -17.21
CA LYS A 525 6.00 36.32 -16.41
C LYS A 525 6.16 35.96 -14.94
N TYR A 526 7.26 36.43 -14.34
CA TYR A 526 7.61 36.13 -12.95
C TYR A 526 8.52 37.20 -12.35
N VAL A 527 8.56 37.23 -11.03
CA VAL A 527 9.43 38.13 -10.24
C VAL A 527 10.43 37.28 -9.47
N LEU A 528 11.72 37.46 -9.75
CA LEU A 528 12.79 36.88 -8.94
C LEU A 528 12.88 37.60 -7.61
N VAL A 529 12.94 36.84 -6.52
CA VAL A 529 13.10 37.39 -5.17
C VAL A 529 14.31 36.77 -4.47
N ASN A 530 14.95 37.52 -3.56
CA ASN A 530 16.06 37.03 -2.75
C ASN A 530 15.54 36.14 -1.60
N GLU A 531 16.45 35.66 -0.75
CA GLU A 531 16.08 34.80 0.39
C GLU A 531 15.13 35.48 1.39
N GLU A 532 15.22 36.80 1.52
CA GLU A 532 14.39 37.65 2.38
C GLU A 532 13.04 38.01 1.72
N GLY A 533 12.81 37.61 0.47
CA GLY A 533 11.60 37.93 -0.28
C GLY A 533 11.62 39.30 -0.97
N ASN A 534 12.76 39.99 -1.00
CA ASN A 534 12.90 41.26 -1.72
C ASN A 534 13.03 41.02 -3.22
N THR A 535 12.34 41.82 -4.03
CA THR A 535 12.39 41.73 -5.49
C THR A 535 13.80 42.00 -6.01
N ILE A 536 14.36 41.07 -6.78
CA ILE A 536 15.63 41.21 -7.50
C ILE A 536 15.36 41.72 -8.92
N GLU A 537 14.50 41.03 -9.67
CA GLU A 537 14.29 41.28 -11.10
C GLU A 537 12.90 40.80 -11.54
N SER A 538 12.31 41.45 -12.54
CA SER A 538 11.01 41.10 -13.12
C SER A 538 11.14 40.71 -14.59
N PHE A 539 10.60 39.56 -14.96
CA PHE A 539 10.61 39.02 -16.32
C PHE A 539 9.18 39.01 -16.90
N GLY A 540 9.03 39.21 -18.20
CA GLY A 540 7.75 39.05 -18.92
C GLY A 540 6.94 40.33 -19.20
N ALA A 541 7.47 41.53 -18.98
CA ALA A 541 6.82 42.77 -19.39
C ALA A 541 7.77 43.60 -20.26
N GLY A 542 7.59 43.58 -21.59
CA GLY A 542 8.13 44.57 -22.53
C GLY A 542 9.51 45.17 -22.20
N CYS A 543 10.45 44.36 -21.71
CA CYS A 543 11.80 44.83 -21.43
C CYS A 543 12.47 44.94 -22.79
N ASP A 544 12.53 46.17 -23.30
CA ASP A 544 13.40 46.53 -24.40
C ASP A 544 14.76 45.88 -24.19
N ALA A 545 15.11 45.01 -25.13
CA ALA A 545 16.39 44.32 -25.20
C ALA A 545 17.50 45.35 -25.40
N ARG A 546 17.92 46.04 -24.32
CA ARG A 546 19.12 46.87 -24.31
C ARG A 546 19.68 47.19 -22.92
N ALA A 547 19.82 46.18 -22.08
CA ALA A 547 20.86 46.02 -21.06
C ALA A 547 20.60 44.63 -20.44
N GLN A 548 21.42 43.61 -20.60
CA GLN A 548 22.78 43.55 -20.08
C GLN A 548 23.59 42.56 -20.91
N SER A 549 24.62 43.07 -21.56
CA SER A 549 25.82 42.30 -21.87
C SER A 549 26.72 42.30 -20.62
N ARG A 550 27.33 41.15 -20.34
CA ARG A 550 28.49 40.95 -19.45
C ARG A 550 28.31 41.27 -17.96
N THR A 551 28.13 40.21 -17.17
CA THR A 551 29.01 39.79 -16.06
C THR A 551 28.61 38.34 -15.71
N GLY A 552 29.37 37.33 -16.10
CA GLY A 552 30.54 36.88 -15.36
C GLY A 552 30.14 35.84 -14.29
N TRP A 553 29.87 34.59 -14.69
CA TRP A 553 29.92 33.44 -13.78
C TRP A 553 30.84 32.40 -14.40
N ASN A 554 32.09 32.47 -13.95
CA ASN A 554 33.12 31.48 -14.22
C ASN A 554 32.74 30.14 -13.59
N SER A 555 33.07 29.10 -14.34
CA SER A 555 33.29 27.73 -13.94
C SER A 555 34.10 27.64 -12.63
N ALA A 556 33.65 26.80 -11.70
CA ALA A 556 34.52 26.06 -10.78
C ALA A 556 33.75 24.86 -10.20
N GLU A 557 34.23 23.68 -10.63
CA GLU A 557 34.17 22.32 -10.04
C GLU A 557 32.82 21.61 -9.82
#